data_AF-A0A1S3L5X0-F1
#
_entry.id   AF-A0A1S3L5X0-F1
#
_cell.length_a   1.000
_cell.length_b   1.000
_cell.length_c   1.000
_cell.angle_alpha   90.00
_cell.angle_beta   90.00
_cell.angle_gamma   90.00
#
_symmetry.space_group_name_H-M   'P 1'
#
loop_
_entity.id
_entity.type
_entity.pdbx_description
1 polymer ?
#
loop_
_entity_poly.entity_id
_entity_poly.type
_entity_poly.pdbx_seq_one_letter_code
_entity_poly.pdbx_strand_id
1 'polypeptide(L)'
;MEKENKHGSSHQYGSLECTKWNTDNSKTEEDIVSMADSTITIDDIEGELFKIDRIRDVLVRRESELRYMMDDIQLCKEITRLKKELQKLVSVPDNDKSNEDRQKEEDLLQQIHKLVETRDFLVDDVEFERLREREEDKEMADFLQSRFPRNSKKKDSSQTAKVQGPADLVPLHQDRPVPAEGVLWLHLRHHVGRALRGSTMEPK
;
A
#
# COMPACT_ATOMS: atom_id res chain seq x y z
N MET A 1 -34.84 34.93 -19.84
CA MET A 1 -34.66 34.91 -18.37
C MET A 1 -35.34 33.62 -17.93
N GLU A 2 -34.68 32.64 -17.33
CA GLU A 2 -33.74 32.69 -16.21
C GLU A 2 -32.60 31.68 -16.40
N LYS A 3 -31.42 32.05 -15.90
CA LYS A 3 -30.21 31.20 -15.86
C LYS A 3 -30.16 30.54 -14.49
N GLU A 4 -30.04 29.22 -14.41
CA GLU A 4 -29.65 28.55 -13.16
C GLU A 4 -28.19 28.11 -13.26
N ASN A 5 -27.37 28.87 -12.53
CA ASN A 5 -25.95 28.74 -12.37
C ASN A 5 -25.73 27.80 -11.16
N LYS A 6 -25.15 26.61 -11.34
CA LYS A 6 -24.68 25.80 -10.21
C LYS A 6 -23.20 25.54 -10.35
N HIS A 7 -22.45 26.40 -9.66
CA HIS A 7 -21.03 26.28 -9.41
C HIS A 7 -20.79 25.00 -8.57
N GLY A 8 -20.23 23.98 -9.21
CA GLY A 8 -19.67 22.83 -8.52
C GLY A 8 -18.32 23.20 -7.93
N SER A 9 -18.28 23.27 -6.60
CA SER A 9 -17.10 23.49 -5.75
C SER A 9 -15.92 22.61 -6.18
N SER A 10 -14.87 23.23 -6.73
CA SER A 10 -13.58 22.58 -6.94
C SER A 10 -13.02 22.15 -5.58
N HIS A 11 -13.00 20.85 -5.31
CA HIS A 11 -12.26 20.26 -4.20
C HIS A 11 -10.76 20.48 -4.49
N GLN A 12 -10.22 21.58 -3.95
CA GLN A 12 -8.78 21.84 -3.98
C GLN A 12 -8.11 20.93 -2.94
N TYR A 13 -7.79 19.71 -3.36
CA TYR A 13 -6.90 18.81 -2.62
C TYR A 13 -5.46 19.08 -3.09
N GLY A 14 -4.57 19.46 -2.16
CA GLY A 14 -3.14 19.68 -2.46
C GLY A 14 -2.68 21.13 -2.56
N SER A 15 -3.23 22.06 -1.77
CA SER A 15 -2.66 23.41 -1.67
C SER A 15 -1.40 23.37 -0.78
N LEU A 16 -0.22 23.32 -1.39
CA LEU A 16 1.04 23.60 -0.70
C LEU A 16 1.14 25.12 -0.53
N GLU A 17 1.05 25.60 0.70
CA GLU A 17 1.33 27.01 1.01
C GLU A 17 2.81 27.28 0.75
N CYS A 18 3.08 28.16 -0.22
CA CYS A 18 4.42 28.58 -0.56
C CYS A 18 4.96 29.43 0.59
N THR A 19 5.94 28.91 1.34
CA THR A 19 6.69 29.68 2.34
C THR A 19 7.38 30.86 1.66
N LYS A 20 6.84 32.07 1.86
CA LYS A 20 7.48 33.33 1.48
C LYS A 20 8.58 33.64 2.49
N TRP A 21 9.83 33.61 2.02
CA TRP A 21 10.96 34.13 2.77
C TRP A 21 11.06 35.64 2.51
N ASN A 22 10.88 36.43 3.56
CA ASN A 22 11.16 37.86 3.49
C ASN A 22 12.67 38.07 3.64
N THR A 23 13.30 38.56 2.58
CA THR A 23 14.67 39.07 2.62
C THR A 23 14.60 40.57 2.87
N ASP A 24 14.78 40.98 4.12
CA ASP A 24 15.21 42.35 4.42
C ASP A 24 16.53 42.29 5.17
N ASN A 25 17.54 42.90 4.55
CA ASN A 25 18.92 42.95 4.99
C ASN A 25 19.16 44.29 5.69
N SER A 26 19.54 44.28 6.96
CA SER A 26 20.26 45.41 7.55
C SER A 26 21.25 44.92 8.61
N LYS A 27 22.50 45.28 8.36
CA LYS A 27 23.74 44.91 9.04
C LYS A 27 23.72 45.16 10.56
N THR A 28 24.28 44.23 11.32
CA THR A 28 25.13 44.55 12.47
C THR A 28 26.15 43.44 12.66
N GLU A 29 27.35 43.87 12.99
CA GLU A 29 28.59 43.14 12.95
C GLU A 29 28.78 42.41 14.28
N GLU A 30 29.42 41.24 14.26
CA GLU A 30 29.56 40.28 15.37
C GLU A 30 28.35 39.36 15.64
N ASP A 31 27.91 38.65 14.61
CA ASP A 31 27.46 37.28 14.81
C ASP A 31 28.32 36.39 13.92
N ILE A 32 29.42 35.89 14.50
CA ILE A 32 30.06 34.71 13.93
C ILE A 32 29.01 33.62 14.10
N VAL A 33 28.13 33.47 13.11
CA VAL A 33 27.24 32.33 13.02
C VAL A 33 28.17 31.12 12.93
N SER A 34 28.40 30.53 14.09
CA SER A 34 29.22 29.36 14.27
C SER A 34 28.61 28.27 13.40
N MET A 35 29.34 27.86 12.35
CA MET A 35 29.00 26.69 11.55
C MET A 35 29.13 25.38 12.37
N ALA A 36 29.32 25.46 13.68
CA ALA A 36 29.51 24.33 14.59
C ALA A 36 28.19 23.74 15.14
N ASP A 37 27.03 24.36 14.93
CA ASP A 37 25.74 23.82 15.40
C ASP A 37 25.04 22.97 14.34
N SER A 38 25.76 22.03 13.72
CA SER A 38 25.10 20.82 13.26
C SER A 38 25.08 19.83 14.41
N THR A 39 24.24 20.10 15.41
CA THR A 39 23.93 19.20 16.55
C THR A 39 23.15 17.95 16.12
N ILE A 40 23.29 17.51 14.87
CA ILE A 40 22.73 16.24 14.39
C ILE A 40 23.67 15.13 14.84
N THR A 41 23.19 14.34 15.78
CA THR A 41 23.89 13.16 16.27
C THR A 41 23.67 11.98 15.34
N ILE A 42 24.50 10.95 15.47
CA ILE A 42 24.32 9.69 14.72
C ILE A 42 22.94 9.09 15.06
N ASP A 43 22.51 9.19 16.32
CA ASP A 43 21.20 8.72 16.78
C ASP A 43 20.04 9.46 16.09
N ASP A 44 20.20 10.76 15.79
CA ASP A 44 19.19 11.54 15.06
C ASP A 44 19.06 11.06 13.61
N ILE A 45 20.20 10.79 12.95
CA ILE A 45 20.22 10.25 11.57
C ILE A 45 19.59 8.85 11.53
N GLU A 46 19.96 7.98 12.47
CA GLU A 46 19.40 6.62 12.58
C GLU A 46 17.89 6.65 12.87
N GLY A 47 17.45 7.60 13.71
CA GLY A 47 16.04 7.83 13.99
C GLY A 47 15.24 8.24 12.75
N GLU A 48 15.78 9.16 11.94
CA GLU A 48 15.14 9.57 10.67
C GLU A 48 15.13 8.44 9.63
N LEU A 49 16.22 7.66 9.51
CA LEU A 49 16.25 6.50 8.61
C LEU A 49 15.17 5.47 8.97
N PHE A 50 14.99 5.20 10.27
CA PHE A 50 13.92 4.31 10.73
C PHE A 50 12.53 4.84 10.35
N LYS A 51 12.28 6.15 10.49
CA LYS A 51 11.02 6.76 10.04
C LYS A 51 10.81 6.60 8.53
N ILE A 52 11.86 6.80 7.74
CA ILE A 52 11.80 6.62 6.27
C ILE A 52 11.45 5.17 5.92
N ASP A 53 12.08 4.19 6.55
CA ASP A 53 11.79 2.78 6.29
C ASP A 53 10.36 2.39 6.69
N ARG A 54 9.89 2.90 7.84
CA ARG A 54 8.47 2.74 8.24
C ARG A 54 7.50 3.30 7.19
N ILE A 55 7.79 4.49 6.66
CA ILE A 55 6.95 5.12 5.63
C ILE A 55 7.00 4.29 4.35
N ARG A 56 8.18 3.80 3.94
CA ARG A 56 8.34 2.92 2.78
C ARG A 56 7.49 1.66 2.90
N ASP A 57 7.55 0.98 4.05
CA ASP A 57 6.77 -0.24 4.31
C ASP A 57 5.26 0.02 4.13
N VAL A 58 4.76 1.12 4.70
CA VAL A 58 3.35 1.51 4.58
C VAL A 58 2.97 1.80 3.12
N LEU A 59 3.82 2.51 2.38
CA LEU A 59 3.56 2.85 0.99
C LEU A 59 3.53 1.61 0.08
N VAL A 60 4.44 0.66 0.28
CA VAL A 60 4.50 -0.58 -0.52
C VAL A 60 3.26 -1.46 -0.29
N ARG A 61 2.79 -1.57 0.96
CA ARG A 61 1.53 -2.27 1.26
C ARG A 61 0.33 -1.60 0.60
N ARG A 62 0.26 -0.26 0.72
CA ARG A 62 -0.82 0.51 0.09
C ARG A 62 -0.80 0.44 -1.44
N GLU A 63 0.38 0.44 -2.06
CA GLU A 63 0.52 0.20 -3.50
C GLU A 63 -0.04 -1.17 -3.87
N SER A 64 0.24 -2.19 -3.04
CA SER A 64 -0.21 -3.55 -3.29
C SER A 64 -1.74 -3.66 -3.23
N GLU A 65 -2.38 -3.08 -2.21
CA GLU A 65 -3.84 -2.98 -2.13
C GLU A 65 -4.43 -2.28 -3.37
N LEU A 66 -3.82 -1.16 -3.80
CA LEU A 66 -4.27 -0.42 -4.98
C LEU A 66 -4.18 -1.26 -6.24
N ARG A 67 -3.16 -2.12 -6.36
CA ARG A 67 -3.01 -3.03 -7.50
C ARG A 67 -4.11 -4.10 -7.53
N TYR A 68 -4.41 -4.71 -6.39
CA TYR A 68 -5.53 -5.66 -6.29
C TYR A 68 -6.87 -5.00 -6.64
N MET A 69 -7.12 -3.77 -6.17
CA MET A 69 -8.33 -3.03 -6.54
C MET A 69 -8.38 -2.72 -8.04
N MET A 70 -7.25 -2.34 -8.66
CA MET A 70 -7.19 -2.10 -10.11
C MET A 70 -7.53 -3.37 -10.88
N ASP A 71 -6.99 -4.52 -10.48
CA ASP A 71 -7.25 -5.81 -11.11
C ASP A 71 -8.73 -6.21 -10.98
N ASP A 72 -9.33 -6.08 -9.78
CA ASP A 72 -10.76 -6.35 -9.58
C ASP A 72 -11.64 -5.43 -10.44
N ILE A 73 -11.30 -4.14 -10.54
CA ILE A 73 -11.98 -3.19 -11.42
C ILE A 73 -11.91 -3.65 -12.88
N GLN A 74 -10.75 -4.16 -13.34
CA GLN A 74 -10.60 -4.66 -14.71
C GLN A 74 -11.45 -5.91 -14.95
N LEU A 75 -11.45 -6.88 -14.03
CA LEU A 75 -12.32 -8.06 -14.09
C LEU A 75 -13.80 -7.66 -14.11
N CYS A 76 -14.21 -6.75 -13.24
CA CYS A 76 -15.59 -6.26 -13.18
C CYS A 76 -16.03 -5.54 -14.46
N LYS A 77 -15.14 -4.75 -15.08
CA LYS A 77 -15.39 -4.11 -16.39
C LYS A 77 -15.63 -5.16 -17.48
N GLU A 78 -14.78 -6.19 -17.53
CA GLU A 78 -14.90 -7.23 -18.54
C GLU A 78 -16.14 -8.12 -18.33
N ILE A 79 -16.42 -8.53 -17.10
CA ILE A 79 -17.66 -9.22 -16.73
C ILE A 79 -18.87 -8.39 -17.16
N THR A 80 -18.86 -7.08 -16.91
CA THR A 80 -19.97 -6.19 -17.29
C THR A 80 -20.12 -6.11 -18.81
N ARG A 81 -19.02 -6.05 -19.57
CA ARG A 81 -19.04 -6.07 -21.04
C ARG A 81 -19.65 -7.36 -21.56
N LEU A 82 -19.18 -8.51 -21.09
CA LEU A 82 -19.67 -9.84 -21.49
C LEU A 82 -21.14 -10.03 -21.10
N LYS A 83 -21.55 -9.62 -19.89
CA LYS A 83 -22.95 -9.69 -19.46
C LYS A 83 -23.88 -8.87 -20.35
N LYS A 84 -23.44 -7.68 -20.79
CA LYS A 84 -24.22 -6.87 -21.74
C LYS A 84 -24.35 -7.54 -23.11
N GLU A 85 -23.33 -8.26 -23.56
CA GLU A 85 -23.39 -9.01 -24.81
C GLU A 85 -24.33 -10.21 -24.69
N LEU A 86 -24.20 -10.99 -23.61
CA LEU A 86 -25.07 -12.12 -23.29
C LEU A 86 -26.53 -11.70 -23.18
N GLN A 87 -26.82 -10.57 -22.53
CA GLN A 87 -28.18 -10.06 -22.37
C GLN A 87 -28.88 -9.77 -23.72
N LYS A 88 -28.12 -9.39 -24.76
CA LYS A 88 -28.69 -9.19 -26.10
C LYS A 88 -29.18 -10.51 -26.70
N LEU A 89 -28.42 -11.58 -26.56
CA LEU A 89 -28.79 -12.90 -27.07
C LEU A 89 -29.96 -13.47 -26.26
N VAL A 90 -29.89 -13.38 -24.93
CA VAL A 90 -30.93 -13.89 -24.02
C VAL A 90 -32.28 -13.17 -24.20
N SER A 91 -32.27 -11.94 -24.72
CA SER A 91 -33.50 -11.20 -25.03
C SER A 91 -34.28 -11.76 -26.24
N VAL A 92 -33.63 -12.60 -27.07
CA VAL A 92 -34.28 -13.31 -28.18
C VAL A 92 -34.95 -14.57 -27.64
N PRO A 93 -36.22 -14.88 -27.99
CA PRO A 93 -36.85 -16.14 -27.60
C PRO A 93 -36.10 -17.37 -28.15
N ASP A 94 -36.03 -18.45 -27.38
CA ASP A 94 -35.23 -19.63 -27.75
C ASP A 94 -35.63 -20.29 -29.08
N ASN A 95 -36.90 -20.20 -29.47
CA ASN A 95 -37.40 -20.70 -30.75
C ASN A 95 -36.87 -19.91 -31.96
N ASP A 96 -36.49 -18.66 -31.74
CA ASP A 96 -36.03 -17.74 -32.78
C ASP A 96 -34.49 -17.63 -32.81
N LYS A 97 -33.79 -18.33 -31.90
CA LYS A 97 -32.32 -18.35 -31.84
C LYS A 97 -31.73 -19.32 -32.86
N SER A 98 -30.72 -18.84 -33.60
CA SER A 98 -29.87 -19.70 -34.41
C SER A 98 -29.01 -20.63 -33.52
N ASN A 99 -28.37 -21.62 -34.13
CA ASN A 99 -27.47 -22.50 -33.39
C ASN A 99 -26.20 -21.73 -32.96
N GLU A 100 -25.75 -20.82 -33.81
CA GLU A 100 -24.63 -19.92 -33.56
C GLU A 100 -24.91 -19.00 -32.37
N ASP A 101 -26.14 -18.47 -32.24
CA ASP A 101 -26.53 -17.66 -31.08
C ASP A 101 -26.47 -18.47 -29.79
N ARG A 102 -26.98 -19.71 -29.79
CA ARG A 102 -26.92 -20.60 -28.63
C ARG A 102 -25.49 -20.95 -28.23
N GLN A 103 -24.63 -21.24 -29.21
CA GLN A 103 -23.22 -21.51 -28.94
C GLN A 103 -22.54 -20.27 -28.35
N LYS A 104 -22.82 -19.09 -28.90
CA LYS A 104 -22.25 -17.83 -28.40
C LYS A 104 -22.73 -17.50 -26.98
N GLU A 105 -23.98 -17.80 -26.62
CA GLU A 105 -24.47 -17.67 -25.25
C GLU A 105 -23.67 -18.53 -24.28
N GLU A 106 -23.44 -19.80 -24.63
CA GLU A 106 -22.65 -20.74 -23.83
C GLU A 106 -21.19 -20.27 -23.68
N ASP A 107 -20.56 -19.84 -24.77
CA ASP A 107 -19.19 -19.33 -24.75
C ASP A 107 -19.05 -18.08 -23.87
N LEU A 108 -20.03 -17.17 -23.91
CA LEU A 108 -20.06 -15.98 -23.06
C LEU A 108 -20.26 -16.33 -21.59
N LEU A 109 -21.14 -17.29 -21.29
CA LEU A 109 -21.34 -17.79 -19.93
C LEU A 109 -20.06 -18.40 -19.35
N GLN A 110 -19.37 -19.24 -20.13
CA GLN A 110 -18.11 -19.84 -19.72
C GLN A 110 -17.01 -18.79 -19.47
N GLN A 111 -16.91 -17.77 -20.32
CA GLN A 111 -15.97 -16.67 -20.10
C GLN A 111 -16.30 -15.87 -18.84
N ILE A 112 -17.57 -15.55 -18.60
CA ILE A 112 -18.01 -14.87 -17.38
C ILE A 112 -17.67 -15.72 -16.14
N HIS A 113 -17.91 -17.03 -16.18
CA HIS A 113 -17.59 -17.94 -15.08
C HIS A 113 -16.10 -17.91 -14.73
N LYS A 114 -15.23 -18.04 -15.74
CA LYS A 114 -13.76 -17.97 -15.55
C LYS A 114 -13.30 -16.64 -14.94
N LEU A 115 -13.91 -15.51 -15.31
CA LEU A 115 -13.58 -14.22 -14.71
C LEU A 115 -14.06 -14.11 -13.26
N VAL A 116 -15.21 -14.70 -12.93
CA VAL A 116 -15.71 -14.78 -11.56
C VAL A 116 -14.80 -15.65 -10.69
N GLU A 117 -14.36 -16.81 -11.19
CA GLU A 117 -13.36 -17.65 -10.53
C GLU A 117 -12.05 -16.88 -10.32
N THR A 118 -11.56 -16.17 -11.34
CA THR A 118 -10.35 -15.35 -11.23
C THR A 118 -10.48 -14.30 -10.12
N ARG A 119 -11.66 -13.67 -9.98
CA ARG A 119 -11.92 -12.72 -8.91
C ARG A 119 -11.96 -13.39 -7.54
N ASP A 120 -12.51 -14.60 -7.44
CA ASP A 120 -12.52 -15.40 -6.21
C ASP A 120 -11.08 -15.65 -5.72
N PHE A 121 -10.19 -16.06 -6.63
CA PHE A 121 -8.77 -16.21 -6.31
C PHE A 121 -8.09 -14.90 -5.86
N LEU A 122 -8.47 -13.75 -6.42
CA LEU A 122 -7.94 -12.47 -5.95
C LEU A 122 -8.37 -12.15 -4.51
N VAL A 123 -9.58 -12.52 -4.12
CA VAL A 123 -10.06 -12.33 -2.74
C VAL A 123 -9.25 -13.18 -1.78
N ASP A 124 -9.00 -14.44 -2.14
CA ASP A 124 -8.16 -15.35 -1.34
C ASP A 124 -6.72 -14.83 -1.21
N ASP A 125 -6.13 -14.35 -2.31
CA ASP A 125 -4.77 -13.79 -2.33
C ASP A 125 -4.65 -12.56 -1.41
N VAL A 126 -5.63 -11.65 -1.45
CA VAL A 126 -5.67 -10.45 -0.59
C VAL A 126 -5.79 -10.83 0.89
N GLU A 127 -6.64 -11.82 1.23
CA GLU A 127 -6.77 -12.25 2.62
C GLU A 127 -5.50 -12.95 3.12
N PHE A 128 -4.83 -13.73 2.26
CA PHE A 128 -3.55 -14.33 2.59
C PHE A 128 -2.48 -13.27 2.87
N GLU A 129 -2.42 -12.22 2.07
CA GLU A 129 -1.46 -11.13 2.29
C GLU A 129 -1.78 -10.36 3.59
N ARG A 130 -3.05 -10.10 3.88
CA ARG A 130 -3.48 -9.46 5.13
C ARG A 130 -3.11 -10.29 6.38
N LEU A 131 -3.15 -11.62 6.27
CA LEU A 131 -2.73 -12.51 7.34
C LEU A 131 -1.22 -12.44 7.58
N ARG A 132 -0.43 -12.43 6.49
CA ARG A 132 1.02 -12.26 6.55
C ARG A 132 1.40 -10.94 7.23
N GLU A 133 0.85 -9.82 6.77
CA GLU A 133 1.17 -8.49 7.30
C GLU A 133 0.91 -8.39 8.82
N ARG A 134 -0.16 -9.03 9.31
CA ARG A 134 -0.47 -9.08 10.75
C ARG A 134 0.60 -9.82 11.54
N GLU A 135 1.10 -10.94 11.01
CA GLU A 135 2.15 -11.70 11.70
C GLU A 135 3.46 -10.92 11.72
N GLU A 136 3.84 -10.29 10.60
CA GLU A 136 5.03 -9.42 10.53
C GLU A 136 4.95 -8.24 11.52
N ASP A 137 3.79 -7.60 11.64
CA ASP A 137 3.58 -6.50 12.59
C ASP A 137 3.64 -6.99 14.05
N LYS A 138 3.15 -8.21 14.32
CA LYS A 138 3.21 -8.84 15.63
C LYS A 138 4.64 -9.18 16.02
N GLU A 139 5.39 -9.86 15.14
CA GLU A 139 6.81 -10.19 15.35
C GLU A 139 7.63 -8.93 15.68
N MET A 140 7.33 -7.84 14.99
CA MET A 140 8.00 -6.57 15.22
C MET A 140 7.58 -5.89 16.54
N ALA A 141 6.30 -5.95 16.90
CA ALA A 141 5.85 -5.45 18.20
C ALA A 141 6.49 -6.24 19.34
N ASP A 142 6.60 -7.56 19.22
CA ASP A 142 7.24 -8.45 20.18
C ASP A 142 8.76 -8.19 20.26
N PHE A 143 9.41 -7.95 19.12
CA PHE A 143 10.81 -7.54 19.06
C PHE A 143 11.04 -6.21 19.81
N LEU A 144 10.20 -5.21 19.60
CA LEU A 144 10.31 -3.93 20.29
C LEU A 144 10.04 -4.06 21.80
N GLN A 145 9.07 -4.89 22.21
CA GLN A 145 8.79 -5.15 23.62
C GLN A 145 9.94 -5.87 24.33
N SER A 146 10.58 -6.83 23.67
CA SER A 146 11.69 -7.59 24.25
C SER A 146 12.98 -6.76 24.34
N ARG A 147 13.23 -5.85 23.38
CA ARG A 147 14.41 -4.96 23.37
C ARG A 147 14.23 -3.72 24.24
N PHE A 148 13.01 -3.21 24.38
CA PHE A 148 12.69 -2.01 25.17
C PHE A 148 11.52 -2.27 26.12
N PRO A 149 11.72 -3.02 27.23
CA PRO A 149 10.68 -3.18 28.23
C PRO A 149 10.30 -1.80 28.78
N ARG A 150 9.05 -1.39 28.59
CA ARG A 150 8.52 -0.13 29.10
C ARG A 150 8.61 -0.15 30.63
N ASN A 151 9.56 0.58 31.20
CA ASN A 151 9.64 0.84 32.64
C ASN A 151 8.48 1.74 33.09
N SER A 152 7.27 1.20 33.16
CA SER A 152 6.13 1.87 33.81
C SER A 152 6.20 1.66 35.33
N LYS A 153 7.17 2.31 35.99
CA LYS A 153 7.08 2.53 37.44
C LYS A 153 6.60 3.97 37.69
N LYS A 154 5.33 4.08 38.08
CA LYS A 154 4.86 5.21 38.87
C LYS A 154 5.55 5.17 40.25
N LYS A 155 5.75 6.38 40.80
CA LYS A 155 5.93 6.78 42.21
C LYS A 155 7.33 7.16 42.73
N ASP A 156 7.34 8.39 43.26
CA ASP A 156 8.02 8.95 44.42
C ASP A 156 9.54 9.14 44.43
N SER A 157 9.90 10.44 44.51
CA SER A 157 11.00 11.10 45.21
C SER A 157 12.29 10.33 45.53
N SER A 158 13.40 10.98 45.15
CA SER A 158 14.71 10.97 45.83
C SER A 158 15.58 9.71 45.64
N GLN A 159 16.58 9.80 44.76
CA GLN A 159 18.01 9.83 45.12
C GLN A 159 18.90 9.60 43.89
N THR A 160 20.00 10.35 43.87
CA THR A 160 21.10 10.35 42.90
C THR A 160 21.90 9.05 42.91
N ALA A 161 22.18 8.45 41.75
CA ALA A 161 23.37 7.60 41.56
C ALA A 161 23.74 7.40 40.08
N LYS A 162 24.92 7.92 39.75
CA LYS A 162 25.94 7.48 38.78
C LYS A 162 25.53 6.75 37.49
N VAL A 163 25.81 7.46 36.39
CA VAL A 163 26.06 6.93 35.04
C VAL A 163 27.29 6.02 35.05
N GLN A 164 27.15 4.80 34.53
CA GLN A 164 28.25 3.95 34.08
C GLN A 164 27.96 3.55 32.63
N GLY A 165 28.98 3.71 31.78
CA GLY A 165 28.88 3.82 30.31
C GLY A 165 28.53 2.55 29.51
N PRO A 166 28.55 2.69 28.17
CA PRO A 166 27.83 1.83 27.24
C PRO A 166 28.73 0.74 26.66
N ALA A 167 28.33 -0.50 26.81
CA ALA A 167 28.84 -1.62 26.02
C ALA A 167 27.81 -2.73 26.15
N ASP A 168 26.79 -2.70 25.29
CA ASP A 168 25.98 -3.83 24.83
C ASP A 168 24.78 -3.29 24.05
N LEU A 169 25.06 -2.46 23.02
CA LEU A 169 24.06 -2.15 22.00
C LEU A 169 24.44 -2.95 20.76
N VAL A 170 23.79 -4.09 20.59
CA VAL A 170 23.79 -4.86 19.35
C VAL A 170 23.39 -3.89 18.22
N PRO A 171 24.15 -3.81 17.11
CA PRO A 171 23.81 -2.93 16.00
C PRO A 171 22.36 -3.17 15.56
N LEU A 172 21.58 -2.08 15.47
CA LEU A 172 20.13 -2.05 15.21
C LEU A 172 19.71 -2.68 13.86
N HIS A 173 20.67 -3.21 13.10
CA HIS A 173 20.52 -3.67 11.71
C HIS A 173 20.49 -5.19 11.53
N GLN A 174 21.08 -6.00 12.40
CA GLN A 174 21.34 -7.41 12.03
C GLN A 174 20.20 -8.39 12.29
N ASP A 175 19.27 -8.09 13.21
CA ASP A 175 18.20 -9.03 13.61
C ASP A 175 16.78 -8.42 13.51
N ARG A 176 16.60 -7.32 12.79
CA ARG A 176 15.28 -6.66 12.75
C ARG A 176 14.38 -7.36 11.72
N PRO A 177 13.16 -7.81 12.08
CA PRO A 177 12.21 -8.33 11.10
C PRO A 177 11.87 -7.23 10.08
N VAL A 178 12.05 -7.52 8.79
CA VAL A 178 11.77 -6.59 7.67
C VAL A 178 10.40 -6.92 7.10
N PRO A 179 9.35 -6.15 7.44
CA PRO A 179 7.99 -6.51 7.09
C PRO A 179 7.67 -6.38 5.59
N ALA A 180 8.37 -5.53 4.83
CA ALA A 180 8.00 -5.28 3.43
C ALA A 180 8.68 -6.20 2.39
N GLU A 181 9.67 -7.01 2.78
CA GLU A 181 10.37 -7.88 1.82
C GLU A 181 9.51 -9.04 1.32
N GLY A 182 8.56 -9.52 2.14
CA GLY A 182 7.58 -10.53 1.75
C GLY A 182 6.59 -10.02 0.68
N VAL A 183 6.14 -8.78 0.84
CA VAL A 183 5.16 -8.10 -0.03
C VAL A 183 5.75 -7.88 -1.44
N LEU A 184 7.01 -7.46 -1.53
CA LEU A 184 7.76 -7.30 -2.79
C LEU A 184 7.93 -8.61 -3.56
N TRP A 185 8.19 -9.73 -2.87
CA TRP A 185 8.33 -11.05 -3.48
C TRP A 185 7.01 -11.57 -4.07
N LEU A 186 5.89 -11.38 -3.36
CA LEU A 186 4.57 -11.75 -3.90
C LEU A 186 4.18 -10.87 -5.10
N HIS A 187 4.48 -9.57 -5.04
CA HIS A 187 4.28 -8.65 -6.14
C HIS A 187 4.99 -9.07 -7.42
N LEU A 188 6.25 -9.50 -7.30
CA LEU A 188 7.04 -10.01 -8.41
C LEU A 188 6.48 -11.35 -8.92
N ARG A 189 6.03 -12.22 -8.01
CA ARG A 189 5.44 -13.52 -8.34
C ARG A 189 4.07 -13.40 -9.05
N HIS A 190 3.25 -12.40 -8.72
CA HIS A 190 1.97 -12.15 -9.40
C HIS A 190 2.17 -11.67 -10.83
N HIS A 191 3.17 -10.80 -11.06
CA HIS A 191 3.54 -10.32 -12.40
C HIS A 191 4.10 -11.44 -13.30
N VAL A 192 4.96 -12.30 -12.73
CA VAL A 192 5.56 -13.43 -13.46
C VAL A 192 4.56 -14.60 -13.62
N GLY A 193 3.66 -14.80 -12.64
CA GLY A 193 2.67 -15.89 -12.64
C GLY A 193 1.49 -15.66 -13.60
N ARG A 194 1.08 -14.42 -13.85
CA ARG A 194 0.06 -14.10 -14.86
C ARG A 194 0.51 -14.40 -16.29
N ALA A 195 1.79 -14.21 -16.60
CA ALA A 195 2.35 -14.54 -17.91
C ALA A 195 2.31 -16.05 -18.22
N LEU A 196 2.35 -16.91 -17.20
CA LEU A 196 2.41 -18.37 -17.37
C LEU A 196 1.03 -19.05 -17.41
N ARG A 197 0.01 -18.49 -16.74
CA ARG A 197 -1.36 -19.06 -16.75
C ARG A 197 -2.23 -18.60 -17.91
N GLY A 198 -1.86 -17.52 -18.61
CA GLY A 198 -2.56 -17.06 -19.81
C GLY A 198 -2.22 -17.82 -21.10
N SER A 199 -1.26 -18.75 -21.08
CA SER A 199 -0.67 -19.35 -22.29
C SER A 199 -1.03 -20.83 -22.52
N THR A 200 -1.91 -21.44 -21.73
CA THR A 200 -2.23 -22.87 -21.88
C THR A 200 -3.73 -23.13 -21.92
N MET A 201 -4.37 -22.86 -23.05
CA MET A 201 -5.59 -23.54 -23.49
C MET A 201 -5.70 -23.39 -25.02
N GLU A 202 -4.89 -24.14 -25.77
CA GLU A 202 -5.12 -24.45 -27.19
C GLU A 202 -6.18 -25.56 -27.26
N PRO A 203 -7.33 -25.38 -27.95
CA PRO A 203 -8.26 -26.47 -28.17
C PRO A 203 -7.81 -27.32 -29.37
N LYS A 204 -7.84 -28.65 -29.18
CA LYS A 204 -7.80 -29.65 -30.26
C LYS A 204 -9.14 -29.75 -30.96
#